data_AF-A0A1F7A428-F1
#
_entry.id   AF-A0A1F7A428-F1
#
_cell.length_a   1.000
_cell.length_b   1.000
_cell.length_c   1.000
_cell.angle_alpha   90.00
_cell.angle_beta   90.00
_cell.angle_gamma   90.00
#
_symmetry.space_group_name_H-M   'P 1'
#
loop_
_entity.id
_entity.type
_entity.pdbx_description
1 polymer ?
#
loop_
_entity_poly.entity_id
_entity_poly.type
_entity_poly.pdbx_seq_one_letter_code
_entity_poly.pdbx_strand_id
1 'polypeptide(L)'
;MPNKQKARSRLKPSSQDQTRQIFTQPKKQLRENAKELRRVTTNRWRFVPLLILALLFYIAVFWLVTKIRPGKISNLIFPNSYLPFHALLLPANFFFFTFITLSKRWGILITIVIQWLLFLKLQDFNLDLWAWGSALLMGVIGYGLRILWKKRRT
;
A
#
# COMPACT_ATOMS: atom_id res chain seq x y z
N MET A 1 31.86 12.54 -66.79
CA MET A 1 32.00 11.56 -65.68
C MET A 1 30.71 10.76 -65.57
N PRO A 2 30.71 9.43 -65.78
CA PRO A 2 29.49 8.63 -65.72
C PRO A 2 29.18 8.22 -64.27
N ASN A 3 27.94 8.44 -63.84
CA ASN A 3 27.45 8.18 -62.48
C ASN A 3 27.04 6.70 -62.36
N LYS A 4 27.74 5.91 -61.54
CA LYS A 4 27.47 4.47 -61.33
C LYS A 4 26.34 4.29 -60.31
N GLN A 5 25.13 3.98 -60.78
CA GLN A 5 24.01 3.55 -59.93
C GLN A 5 24.29 2.15 -59.36
N LYS A 6 24.42 2.04 -58.04
CA LYS A 6 24.53 0.76 -57.32
C LYS A 6 23.14 0.11 -57.19
N ALA A 7 22.94 -1.01 -57.88
CA ALA A 7 21.79 -1.89 -57.72
C ALA A 7 21.78 -2.51 -56.31
N ARG A 8 20.76 -2.18 -55.51
CA ARG A 8 20.51 -2.83 -54.21
C ARG A 8 19.65 -4.06 -54.44
N SER A 9 20.30 -5.23 -54.49
CA SER A 9 19.64 -6.53 -54.43
C SER A 9 18.87 -6.65 -53.12
N ARG A 10 17.54 -6.65 -53.21
CA ARG A 10 16.62 -6.82 -52.08
C ARG A 10 16.09 -8.25 -52.13
N LEU A 11 16.91 -9.21 -51.68
CA LEU A 11 16.45 -10.57 -51.46
C LEU A 11 15.48 -10.56 -50.26
N LYS A 12 14.20 -10.80 -50.53
CA LYS A 12 13.19 -11.02 -49.49
C LYS A 12 13.52 -12.35 -48.81
N PRO A 13 13.66 -12.41 -47.47
CA PRO A 13 13.84 -13.67 -46.78
C PRO A 13 12.60 -14.55 -46.97
N SER A 14 12.86 -15.80 -47.34
CA SER A 14 11.89 -16.86 -47.61
C SER A 14 11.03 -17.17 -46.37
N SER A 15 9.72 -17.34 -46.59
CA SER A 15 8.68 -17.58 -45.60
C SER A 15 8.76 -18.93 -44.87
N GLN A 16 9.79 -19.75 -45.13
CA GLN A 16 9.91 -21.10 -44.57
C GLN A 16 10.46 -21.16 -43.13
N ASP A 17 11.06 -20.10 -42.61
CA ASP A 17 11.56 -20.07 -41.22
C ASP A 17 10.48 -19.71 -40.18
N GLN A 18 9.28 -19.30 -40.59
CA GLN A 18 8.22 -18.92 -39.67
C GLN A 18 7.50 -20.13 -39.02
N THR A 19 7.48 -21.28 -39.69
CA THR A 19 6.70 -22.45 -39.22
C THR A 19 7.39 -23.20 -38.07
N ARG A 20 8.70 -23.06 -37.88
CA ARG A 20 9.43 -23.70 -36.75
C ARG A 20 9.33 -22.94 -35.42
N GLN A 21 8.85 -21.70 -35.39
CA GLN A 21 8.77 -20.90 -34.16
C GLN A 21 7.47 -21.08 -33.36
N ILE A 22 6.48 -21.80 -33.90
CA ILE A 22 5.15 -21.93 -33.28
C ILE A 22 5.15 -23.03 -32.20
N PHE A 23 6.01 -24.04 -32.30
CA PHE A 23 5.95 -25.22 -31.43
C PHE A 23 6.83 -25.18 -30.17
N THR A 24 7.74 -24.21 -30.05
CA THR A 24 8.69 -24.09 -28.91
C THR A 24 8.32 -23.00 -27.90
N GLN A 25 7.19 -22.32 -28.08
CA GLN A 25 6.73 -21.19 -27.25
C GLN A 25 6.17 -21.54 -25.85
N PRO A 26 5.52 -22.70 -25.58
CA PRO A 26 4.77 -22.85 -24.32
C PRO A 26 5.68 -22.92 -23.09
N LYS A 27 6.89 -23.47 -23.21
CA LYS A 27 7.82 -23.62 -22.07
C LYS A 27 8.55 -22.33 -21.69
N LYS A 28 8.77 -21.41 -22.64
CA LYS A 28 9.43 -20.12 -22.33
C LYS A 28 8.47 -19.18 -21.62
N GLN A 29 7.22 -19.07 -22.10
CA GLN A 29 6.19 -18.23 -21.47
C GLN A 29 5.81 -18.73 -20.07
N LEU A 30 5.65 -20.04 -19.86
CA LEU A 30 5.42 -20.61 -18.52
C LEU A 30 6.58 -20.30 -17.56
N ARG A 31 7.82 -20.31 -18.05
CA ARG A 31 9.02 -20.04 -17.23
C ARG A 31 9.19 -18.54 -16.92
N GLU A 32 8.73 -17.65 -17.79
CA GLU A 32 8.68 -16.20 -17.52
C GLU A 32 7.54 -15.85 -16.55
N ASN A 33 6.34 -16.41 -16.73
CA ASN A 33 5.24 -16.26 -15.79
C ASN A 33 5.58 -16.81 -14.39
N ALA A 34 6.28 -17.96 -14.32
CA ALA A 34 6.76 -18.51 -13.05
C ALA A 34 7.86 -17.65 -12.41
N LYS A 35 8.71 -16.98 -13.20
CA LYS A 35 9.71 -16.03 -12.70
C LYS A 35 9.07 -14.72 -12.22
N GLU A 36 8.03 -14.23 -12.87
CA GLU A 36 7.23 -13.09 -12.38
C GLU A 36 6.52 -13.43 -11.07
N LEU A 37 5.86 -14.60 -10.99
CA LEU A 37 5.25 -15.07 -9.75
C LEU A 37 6.28 -15.17 -8.62
N ARG A 38 7.47 -15.70 -8.89
CA ARG A 38 8.57 -15.70 -7.90
C ARG A 38 9.02 -14.29 -7.52
N ARG A 39 9.18 -13.34 -8.45
CA ARG A 39 9.54 -11.95 -8.10
C ARG A 39 8.49 -11.28 -7.20
N VAL A 40 7.21 -11.62 -7.34
CA VAL A 40 6.13 -11.11 -6.47
C VAL A 40 6.12 -11.77 -5.08
N THR A 41 6.63 -13.00 -4.95
CA THR A 41 6.55 -13.79 -3.70
C THR A 41 7.80 -13.72 -2.82
N THR A 42 8.97 -13.41 -3.39
CA THR A 42 10.25 -13.78 -2.74
C THR A 42 10.69 -12.88 -1.58
N ASN A 43 10.01 -11.77 -1.26
CA ASN A 43 10.47 -10.88 -0.19
C ASN A 43 9.41 -10.49 0.86
N ARG A 44 8.39 -11.35 1.07
CA ARG A 44 7.36 -11.12 2.10
C ARG A 44 7.85 -11.40 3.53
N TRP A 45 8.82 -12.30 3.68
CA TRP A 45 9.38 -12.69 4.99
C TRP A 45 10.07 -11.54 5.73
N ARG A 46 10.60 -10.55 5.02
CA ARG A 46 11.21 -9.35 5.60
C ARG A 46 10.23 -8.49 6.40
N PHE A 47 8.92 -8.63 6.15
CA PHE A 47 7.89 -7.85 6.85
C PHE A 47 7.28 -8.57 8.05
N VAL A 48 7.60 -9.85 8.27
CA VAL A 48 7.11 -10.63 9.42
C VAL A 48 7.40 -9.96 10.78
N PRO A 49 8.57 -9.32 11.02
CA PRO A 49 8.81 -8.59 12.26
C PRO A 49 7.83 -7.44 12.50
N LEU A 50 7.36 -6.76 11.44
CA LEU A 50 6.34 -5.72 11.57
C LEU A 50 5.00 -6.29 12.01
N LEU A 51 4.64 -7.50 11.55
CA LEU A 51 3.42 -8.16 11.96
C LEU A 51 3.47 -8.55 13.44
N ILE A 52 4.61 -9.07 13.91
CA ILE A 52 4.83 -9.41 15.32
C ILE A 52 4.73 -8.14 16.18
N LEU A 53 5.33 -7.04 15.74
CA LEU A 53 5.26 -5.76 16.44
C LEU A 53 3.83 -5.21 16.47
N ALA A 54 3.09 -5.27 15.37
CA ALA A 54 1.68 -4.90 15.32
C ALA A 54 0.85 -5.74 16.30
N LEU A 55 1.08 -7.05 16.34
CA LEU A 55 0.38 -7.96 17.25
C LEU A 55 0.67 -7.63 18.71
N LEU A 56 1.91 -7.30 19.05
CA LEU A 56 2.28 -6.87 20.41
C LEU A 56 1.49 -5.63 20.84
N PHE A 57 1.37 -4.63 19.97
CA PHE A 57 0.56 -3.45 20.25
C PHE A 57 -0.94 -3.77 20.35
N TYR A 58 -1.47 -4.67 19.51
CA TYR A 58 -2.86 -5.12 19.62
C TYR A 58 -3.14 -5.87 20.93
N ILE A 59 -2.20 -6.68 21.41
CA ILE A 59 -2.29 -7.32 22.73
C ILE A 59 -2.31 -6.26 23.82
N ALA A 60 -1.46 -5.24 23.74
CA ALA A 60 -1.45 -4.13 24.68
C ALA A 60 -2.78 -3.34 24.68
N VAL A 61 -3.37 -3.10 23.50
CA VAL A 61 -4.70 -2.49 23.37
C VAL A 61 -5.77 -3.39 24.01
N PHE A 62 -5.75 -4.69 23.73
CA PHE A 62 -6.69 -5.65 24.32
C PHE A 62 -6.59 -5.66 25.86
N TRP A 63 -5.37 -5.63 26.40
CA TRP A 63 -5.12 -5.51 27.83
C TRP A 63 -5.64 -4.19 28.39
N LEU A 64 -5.42 -3.07 27.69
CA LEU A 64 -5.92 -1.76 28.08
C LEU A 64 -7.45 -1.77 28.19
N VAL A 65 -8.15 -2.30 27.19
CA VAL A 65 -9.63 -2.35 27.14
C VAL A 65 -10.21 -3.31 28.19
N THR A 66 -9.55 -4.43 28.47
CA THR A 66 -10.07 -5.45 29.40
C THR A 66 -9.71 -5.20 30.86
N LYS A 67 -8.52 -4.67 31.15
CA LYS A 67 -8.04 -4.42 32.52
C LYS A 67 -8.36 -3.03 33.04
N ILE A 68 -8.42 -2.02 32.17
CA ILE A 68 -8.62 -0.64 32.59
C ILE A 68 -10.08 -0.27 32.32
N ARG A 69 -10.87 -0.12 33.39
CA ARG A 69 -12.26 0.32 33.30
C ARG A 69 -12.32 1.66 32.55
N PRO A 70 -13.24 1.84 31.58
CA PRO A 70 -13.31 3.04 30.74
C PRO A 70 -13.46 4.34 31.56
N GLY A 71 -14.07 4.26 32.75
CA GLY A 71 -14.22 5.39 33.66
C GLY A 71 -12.94 5.90 34.33
N LYS A 72 -11.81 5.18 34.25
CA LYS A 72 -10.50 5.63 34.78
C LYS A 72 -9.50 6.05 33.71
N ILE A 73 -9.83 5.89 32.41
CA ILE A 73 -8.96 6.26 31.27
C ILE A 73 -9.12 7.74 30.90
N SER A 74 -10.23 8.37 31.32
CA SER A 74 -10.47 9.81 31.23
C SER A 74 -9.52 10.57 32.17
N ASN A 75 -8.26 10.74 31.78
CA ASN A 75 -7.32 11.58 32.51
C ASN A 75 -7.61 13.07 32.27
N LEU A 76 -8.00 13.75 33.35
CA LEU A 76 -7.82 15.14 33.83
C LEU A 76 -7.71 16.34 32.86
N ILE A 77 -7.19 16.21 31.63
CA ILE A 77 -6.94 17.34 30.72
C ILE A 77 -8.12 17.53 29.74
N PHE A 78 -8.77 16.44 29.31
CA PHE A 78 -10.00 16.49 28.52
C PHE A 78 -10.95 15.39 29.00
N PRO A 79 -12.16 15.73 29.52
CA PRO A 79 -13.15 14.72 29.85
C PRO A 79 -13.50 13.88 28.61
N ASN A 80 -13.63 12.56 28.77
CA ASN A 80 -13.87 11.58 27.68
C ASN A 80 -12.73 11.40 26.65
N SER A 81 -11.51 11.85 26.93
CA SER A 81 -10.41 11.66 25.98
C SER A 81 -9.74 10.29 26.14
N TYR A 82 -9.99 9.38 25.21
CA TYR A 82 -9.38 8.04 25.12
C TYR A 82 -7.94 8.08 24.58
N LEU A 83 -7.16 9.06 25.01
CA LEU A 83 -5.79 9.34 24.56
C LEU A 83 -4.85 8.13 24.69
N PRO A 84 -4.84 7.38 25.82
CA PRO A 84 -4.00 6.19 25.95
C PRO A 84 -4.36 5.09 24.95
N PHE A 85 -5.65 4.95 24.64
CA PHE A 85 -6.13 4.01 23.63
C PHE A 85 -5.64 4.41 22.23
N HIS A 86 -5.78 5.69 21.87
CA HIS A 86 -5.29 6.19 20.58
C HIS A 86 -3.77 6.06 20.45
N ALA A 87 -3.01 6.32 21.51
CA ALA A 87 -1.56 6.21 21.53
C ALA A 87 -1.05 4.77 21.28
N LEU A 88 -1.81 3.77 21.73
CA LEU A 88 -1.50 2.35 21.49
C LEU A 88 -2.04 1.85 20.14
N LEU A 89 -3.22 2.33 19.73
CA LEU A 89 -3.87 1.88 18.51
C LEU A 89 -3.20 2.44 17.24
N LEU A 90 -2.66 3.66 17.31
CA LEU A 90 -1.96 4.30 16.18
C LEU A 90 -0.75 3.47 15.70
N PRO A 91 0.22 3.08 16.56
CA PRO A 91 1.32 2.21 16.14
C PRO A 91 0.83 0.82 15.74
N ALA A 92 -0.18 0.25 16.40
CA ALA A 92 -0.75 -1.06 16.02
C ALA A 92 -1.25 -1.05 14.56
N ASN A 93 -2.10 -0.09 14.23
CA ASN A 93 -2.63 0.11 12.88
C ASN A 93 -1.52 0.47 11.90
N PHE A 94 -0.56 1.32 12.28
CA PHE A 94 0.56 1.69 11.43
C PHE A 94 1.36 0.47 10.97
N PHE A 95 1.81 -0.37 11.91
CA PHE A 95 2.60 -1.55 11.58
C PHE A 95 1.77 -2.58 10.81
N PHE A 96 0.49 -2.76 11.16
CA PHE A 96 -0.41 -3.67 10.47
C PHE A 96 -0.67 -3.28 9.01
N PHE A 97 -1.07 -2.02 8.76
CA PHE A 97 -1.33 -1.56 7.39
C PHE A 97 -0.04 -1.44 6.58
N THR A 98 1.09 -1.12 7.21
CA THR A 98 2.41 -1.15 6.55
C THR A 98 2.80 -2.57 6.14
N PHE A 99 2.46 -3.57 6.94
CA PHE A 99 2.64 -4.99 6.60
C PHE A 99 1.75 -5.41 5.42
N ILE A 100 0.44 -5.15 5.50
CA ILE A 100 -0.53 -5.51 4.43
C ILE A 100 -0.19 -4.86 3.11
N THR A 101 0.23 -3.59 3.14
CA THR A 101 0.54 -2.85 1.93
C THR A 101 1.97 -3.08 1.43
N LEU A 102 2.74 -4.01 2.05
CA LEU A 102 4.11 -4.39 1.70
C LEU A 102 5.01 -3.15 1.47
N SER A 103 5.07 -2.24 2.44
CA SER A 103 5.82 -0.96 2.39
C SER A 103 5.31 0.11 1.41
N LYS A 104 4.15 -0.08 0.77
CA LYS A 104 3.54 1.02 0.03
C LYS A 104 3.09 2.10 1.00
N ARG A 105 3.39 3.35 0.67
CA ARG A 105 3.06 4.53 1.49
C ARG A 105 1.57 4.73 1.77
N TRP A 106 0.72 4.00 1.05
CA TRP A 106 -0.72 3.93 1.28
C TRP A 106 -1.07 3.41 2.67
N GLY A 107 -0.24 2.52 3.26
CA GLY A 107 -0.47 2.03 4.62
C GLY A 107 -0.61 3.17 5.63
N ILE A 108 0.24 4.21 5.51
CA ILE A 108 0.24 5.38 6.40
C ILE A 108 -1.05 6.19 6.26
N LEU A 109 -1.50 6.43 5.02
CA LEU A 109 -2.75 7.16 4.77
C LEU A 109 -3.95 6.39 5.35
N ILE A 110 -3.99 5.08 5.15
CA ILE A 110 -5.07 4.21 5.66
C ILE A 110 -5.09 4.25 7.19
N THR A 111 -3.93 4.13 7.84
CA THR A 111 -3.82 4.25 9.30
C THR A 111 -4.33 5.59 9.81
N ILE A 112 -3.93 6.70 9.18
CA ILE A 112 -4.36 8.05 9.58
C ILE A 112 -5.88 8.19 9.43
N VAL A 113 -6.46 7.75 8.32
CA VAL A 113 -7.90 7.82 8.08
C VAL A 113 -8.68 6.99 9.09
N ILE A 114 -8.25 5.75 9.35
CA ILE A 114 -8.90 4.88 10.33
C ILE A 114 -8.80 5.48 11.74
N GLN A 115 -7.62 5.97 12.11
CA GLN A 115 -7.41 6.62 13.41
C GLN A 115 -8.29 7.85 13.58
N TRP A 116 -8.43 8.64 12.52
CA TRP A 116 -9.29 9.83 12.49
C TRP A 116 -10.77 9.48 12.65
N LEU A 117 -11.26 8.49 11.89
CA LEU A 117 -12.64 8.01 12.02
C LEU A 117 -12.93 7.48 13.41
N LEU A 118 -11.98 6.74 14.00
CA LEU A 118 -12.11 6.23 15.35
C LEU A 118 -12.16 7.36 16.38
N PHE A 119 -11.30 8.36 16.24
CA PHE A 119 -11.28 9.53 17.12
C PHE A 119 -12.62 10.26 17.11
N LEU A 120 -13.19 10.51 15.93
CA LEU A 120 -14.53 11.10 15.80
C LEU A 120 -15.61 10.26 16.47
N LYS A 121 -15.56 8.92 16.30
CA LYS A 121 -16.55 8.01 16.87
C LYS A 121 -16.47 7.92 18.39
N LEU A 122 -15.27 7.94 18.98
CA LEU A 122 -15.09 7.87 20.44
C LEU A 122 -15.43 9.18 21.15
N GLN A 123 -15.40 10.32 20.44
CA GLN A 123 -15.74 11.63 21.02
C GLN A 123 -17.24 11.95 20.96
N ASP A 124 -18.09 10.96 20.60
CA ASP A 124 -19.54 11.13 20.40
C ASP A 124 -19.91 12.29 19.45
N PHE A 125 -18.98 12.71 18.59
CA PHE A 125 -19.33 13.56 17.46
C PHE A 125 -20.28 12.75 16.59
N ASN A 126 -21.54 13.20 16.48
CA ASN A 126 -22.43 12.72 15.45
C ASN A 126 -21.65 12.77 14.12
N LEU A 127 -21.71 11.67 13.35
CA LEU A 127 -21.09 11.55 12.03
C LEU A 127 -21.83 12.47 11.06
N ASP A 128 -21.68 13.75 11.30
CA ASP A 128 -22.36 14.85 10.64
C ASP A 128 -21.60 15.20 9.35
N LEU A 129 -22.14 16.16 8.59
CA LEU A 129 -21.56 16.67 7.34
C LEU A 129 -20.06 17.05 7.50
N TRP A 130 -19.66 17.47 8.70
CA TRP A 130 -18.27 17.78 9.07
C TRP A 130 -17.32 16.57 9.04
N ALA A 131 -17.79 15.38 9.46
CA ALA A 131 -16.99 14.17 9.41
C ALA A 131 -16.68 13.79 7.95
N TRP A 132 -17.70 13.85 7.08
CA TRP A 132 -17.55 13.64 5.64
C TRP A 132 -16.66 14.71 4.98
N GLY A 133 -16.81 15.98 5.38
CA GLY A 133 -15.97 17.08 4.91
C GLY A 133 -14.50 16.88 5.26
N SER A 134 -14.21 16.45 6.49
CA SER A 134 -12.83 16.15 6.93
C SER A 134 -12.22 14.95 6.18
N ALA A 135 -13.02 13.91 5.92
CA ALA A 135 -12.58 12.75 5.15
C ALA A 135 -12.27 13.10 3.69
N LEU A 136 -13.09 13.95 3.06
CA LEU A 136 -12.84 14.47 1.71
C LEU A 136 -11.57 15.33 1.67
N LEU A 137 -11.37 16.21 2.64
CA LEU A 137 -10.15 17.04 2.76
C LEU A 137 -8.89 16.18 2.87
N MET A 138 -8.90 15.16 3.73
CA MET A 138 -7.81 14.18 3.84
C MET A 138 -7.57 13.42 2.53
N GLY A 139 -8.64 13.04 1.83
CA GLY A 139 -8.55 12.41 0.50
C GLY A 139 -7.90 13.32 -0.54
N VAL A 140 -8.30 14.60 -0.59
CA VAL A 140 -7.73 15.61 -1.49
C VAL A 140 -6.26 15.87 -1.17
N ILE A 141 -5.91 16.02 0.11
CA ILE A 141 -4.52 16.20 0.55
C ILE A 141 -3.68 14.98 0.16
N GLY A 142 -4.17 13.76 0.42
CA GLY A 142 -3.50 12.53 0.04
C GLY A 142 -3.30 12.41 -1.48
N TYR A 143 -4.30 12.82 -2.26
CA TYR A 143 -4.23 12.83 -3.73
C TYR A 143 -3.28 13.92 -4.27
N GLY A 144 -3.30 15.11 -3.69
CA GLY A 144 -2.36 16.20 -4.02
C GLY A 144 -0.92 15.80 -3.72
N LEU A 145 -0.67 15.16 -2.58
CA LEU A 145 0.64 14.61 -2.22
C LEU A 145 1.11 13.57 -3.25
N ARG A 146 0.19 12.74 -3.78
CA ARG A 146 0.46 11.77 -4.85
C ARG A 146 0.90 12.45 -6.15
N ILE A 147 0.21 13.51 -6.58
CA ILE A 147 0.55 14.25 -7.81
C ILE A 147 1.91 14.93 -7.67
N LEU A 148 2.13 15.63 -6.55
CA LEU A 148 3.39 16.33 -6.27
C LEU A 148 4.59 15.37 -6.30
N TRP A 149 4.41 14.16 -5.75
CA TRP A 149 5.45 13.14 -5.72
C TRP A 149 5.67 12.41 -7.05
N LYS A 150 4.66 12.34 -7.91
CA LYS A 150 4.83 11.82 -9.28
C LYS A 150 5.70 12.78 -10.10
N LYS A 151 5.46 14.09 -9.95
CA LYS A 151 6.21 15.16 -10.63
C LYS A 151 7.68 15.24 -10.20
N ARG A 152 8.04 14.77 -9.00
CA ARG A 152 9.43 14.77 -8.49
C ARG A 152 10.31 13.62 -9.00
N ARG A 153 9.72 12.63 -9.70
CA ARG A 153 10.42 11.43 -10.19
C ARG A 153 10.57 11.39 -11.73
N THR A 154 10.01 12.37 -12.42
CA THR A 154 10.17 12.64 -13.86
C THR A 154 11.03 13.88 -14.01
#